data_AF-A0A8E7NZY7-F1
#
_entry.id   AF-A0A8E7NZY7-F1
#
_cell.length_a   1.000
_cell.length_b   1.000
_cell.length_c   1.000
_cell.angle_alpha   90.00
_cell.angle_beta   90.00
_cell.angle_gamma   90.00
#
_symmetry.space_group_name_H-M   'P 1'
#
loop_
_entity.id
_entity.type
_entity.pdbx_description
1 polymer ?
#
loop_
_entity_poly.entity_id
_entity_poly.type
_entity_poly.pdbx_seq_one_letter_code
_entity_poly.pdbx_strand_id
1 'polypeptide(L)' 'MAIKITQLHHADIFGYIADFLEAAKLLGSLEKGEQLAFELVDFAQQAARDAANLPWDE' A
#
# COMPACT_ATOMS: atom_id res chain seq x y z
N MET A 1 -1.95 -10.17 -16.11
CA MET A 1 -0.51 -10.29 -15.82
C MET A 1 -0.32 -9.75 -14.40
N ALA A 2 -0.19 -10.62 -13.41
CA ALA A 2 -0.14 -10.23 -12.01
C ALA A 2 1.30 -9.77 -11.68
N ILE A 3 1.45 -8.51 -11.26
CA ILE A 3 2.74 -8.01 -10.78
C ILE A 3 3.07 -8.79 -9.51
N LYS A 4 4.14 -9.59 -9.54
CA LYS A 4 4.64 -10.28 -8.36
C LYS A 4 5.44 -9.27 -7.55
N ILE A 5 4.94 -8.93 -6.36
CA ILE A 5 5.53 -7.98 -5.40
C ILE A 5 6.98 -8.37 -5.03
N THR A 6 7.37 -9.64 -5.23
CA THR A 6 8.70 -10.21 -4.97
C THR A 6 9.85 -9.66 -5.83
N GLN A 7 9.64 -8.66 -6.70
CA GLN A 7 10.71 -8.05 -7.51
C GLN A 7 11.03 -6.59 -7.15
N LEU A 8 10.34 -6.02 -6.16
CA LEU A 8 10.59 -4.65 -5.69
C LEU A 8 11.56 -4.68 -4.51
N HIS A 9 12.56 -3.80 -4.49
CA HIS A 9 13.40 -3.63 -3.30
C HIS A 9 12.49 -3.24 -2.13
N HIS A 10 12.79 -3.71 -0.91
CA HIS A 10 11.98 -3.36 0.28
C HIS A 10 11.75 -1.85 0.45
N ALA A 11 12.71 -1.02 0.04
CA ALA A 11 12.57 0.44 0.01
C ALA A 11 11.47 0.93 -0.94
N ASP A 12 11.27 0.25 -2.06
CA ASP A 12 10.22 0.57 -3.04
C ASP A 12 8.83 0.20 -2.51
N ILE A 13 8.72 -0.89 -1.74
CA ILE A 13 7.44 -1.34 -1.16
C ILE A 13 6.87 -0.30 -0.19
N PHE A 14 7.69 0.24 0.70
CA PHE A 14 7.24 1.32 1.60
C PHE A 14 6.92 2.62 0.85
N GLY A 15 7.62 2.89 -0.25
CA GLY A 15 7.29 4.00 -1.16
C GLY A 15 5.88 3.87 -1.76
N TYR A 16 5.56 2.70 -2.34
CA TYR A 16 4.23 2.45 -2.89
C TYR A 16 3.13 2.50 -1.82
N ILE A 17 3.39 1.99 -0.61
CA ILE A 17 2.45 2.09 0.51
C ILE A 17 2.16 3.55 0.86
N ALA A 18 3.18 4.41 0.87
CA ALA A 18 3.00 5.84 1.11
C ALA A 18 2.13 6.49 0.03
N ASP A 19 2.38 6.18 -1.24
CA ASP A 19 1.59 6.68 -2.38
C ASP A 19 0.11 6.23 -2.29
N PHE A 20 -0.14 4.98 -1.87
CA PHE A 20 -1.50 4.47 -1.67
C PHE A 20 -2.24 5.20 -0.53
N LEU A 21 -1.55 5.50 0.57
CA LEU A 21 -2.13 6.25 1.69
C LEU A 21 -2.41 7.71 1.30
N GLU A 22 -1.55 8.32 0.49
CA GLU A 22 -1.79 9.66 -0.05
C GLU A 22 -3.01 9.68 -0.98
N ALA A 23 -3.13 8.70 -1.87
CA ALA A 23 -4.30 8.54 -2.72
C ALA A 23 -5.59 8.32 -1.91
N ALA A 24 -5.55 7.49 -0.85
CA ALA A 24 -6.66 7.28 0.05
C ALA A 24 -7.10 8.57 0.75
N LYS A 25 -6.15 9.39 1.20
CA LYS A 25 -6.43 10.69 1.82
C LYS A 25 -7.14 11.64 0.84
N LEU A 26 -6.70 11.69 -0.42
CA LEU A 26 -7.34 12.49 -1.46
C LEU A 26 -8.75 11.98 -1.78
N LEU A 27 -8.94 10.66 -1.87
CA LEU A 27 -10.24 10.04 -2.09
C LEU A 27 -11.21 10.26 -0.94
N GLY A 28 -10.74 10.22 0.31
CA GLY A 28 -11.56 10.48 1.50
C GLY A 28 -12.08 11.92 1.56
N SER A 29 -11.47 12.86 0.83
CA SER A 29 -11.97 14.24 0.71
C SER A 29 -13.11 14.41 -0.31
N LEU A 30 -13.41 13.36 -1.09
CA LEU A 30 -14.51 13.33 -2.06
C LEU A 30 -15.76 12.69 -1.42
N GLU A 31 -16.93 13.28 -1.62
CA GLU A 31 -18.22 12.82 -1.04
C GLU A 31 -18.58 11.33 -1.27
N LYS A 32 -17.98 10.69 -2.27
CA LYS A 32 -18.21 9.27 -2.60
C LYS A 32 -16.93 8.43 -2.60
N GLY A 33 -15.78 9.01 -2.24
CA GLY A 33 -14.50 8.32 -2.24
C GLY A 33 -14.19 7.60 -0.92
N GLU A 34 -15.04 7.74 0.10
CA GLU A 34 -14.79 7.25 1.45
C GLU A 34 -14.62 5.73 1.51
N GLN A 35 -15.47 4.95 0.82
CA GLN A 35 -15.35 3.49 0.80
C GLN A 35 -14.02 3.04 0.15
N LEU A 36 -13.66 3.63 -1.00
CA LEU A 36 -12.41 3.30 -1.69
C LEU A 36 -11.19 3.76 -0.88
N ALA A 37 -11.29 4.89 -0.17
CA ALA A 37 -10.24 5.35 0.74
C ALA A 37 -9.99 4.34 1.87
N PHE A 38 -11.05 3.81 2.49
CA PHE A 38 -10.92 2.77 3.51
C PHE A 38 -10.29 1.48 2.96
N GLU A 39 -10.73 1.01 1.78
CA GLU A 39 -10.17 -0.18 1.14
C GLU A 39 -8.66 -0.02 0.82
N LEU A 40 -8.26 1.18 0.38
CA LEU A 40 -6.85 1.49 0.13
C LEU A 40 -6.01 1.55 1.41
N VAL A 41 -6.58 2.07 2.51
CA VAL A 41 -5.92 2.08 3.82
C VAL A 41 -5.72 0.66 4.34
N ASP A 42 -6.74 -0.19 4.25
CA ASP A 42 -6.65 -1.59 4.68
C ASP A 42 -5.61 -2.37 3.85
N PHE A 43 -5.59 -2.15 2.54
CA PHE A 43 -4.58 -2.74 1.65
C PHE A 43 -3.16 -2.28 2.03
N ALA A 44 -2.96 -0.98 2.24
CA ALA A 44 -1.67 -0.41 2.63
C ALA A 44 -1.18 -0.96 3.98
N GLN A 45 -2.08 -1.12 4.96
CA GLN A 45 -1.74 -1.71 6.26
C GLN A 45 -1.35 -3.18 6.15
N GLN A 46 -2.07 -3.97 5.35
CA GLN A 46 -1.73 -5.36 5.12
C GLN A 46 -0.39 -5.49 4.40
N ALA A 47 -0.16 -4.71 3.35
CA ALA A 47 1.10 -4.68 2.61
C ALA A 47 2.29 -4.27 3.52
N ALA A 48 2.10 -3.32 4.43
CA ALA A 48 3.13 -2.93 5.40
C ALA A 48 3.47 -4.05 6.38
N ARG A 49 2.47 -4.80 6.87
CA ARG A 49 2.68 -5.97 7.73
C ARG A 49 3.41 -7.08 7.00
N ASP A 50 3.05 -7.33 5.74
CA ASP A 50 3.68 -8.36 4.93
C ASP A 50 5.13 -7.98 4.61
N ALA A 51 5.39 -6.70 4.28
CA ALA A 51 6.73 -6.16 4.08
C ALA A 51 7.61 -6.20 5.34
N ALA A 52 7.04 -5.94 6.52
CA ALA A 52 7.76 -6.01 7.79
C ALA A 52 8.09 -7.45 8.21
N ASN A 53 7.32 -8.43 7.74
CA ASN A 53 7.49 -9.86 8.07
C ASN A 53 8.25 -10.64 6.99
N LEU A 54 8.57 -10.03 5.85
CA LEU A 54 9.45 -10.62 4.86
C LEU A 54 10.87 -10.70 5.46
N PRO A 55 11.54 -11.87 5.42
CA PRO A 55 12.93 -11.95 5.82
C PRO A 55 13.73 -10.97 4.97
N TRP A 56 14.59 -10.19 5.65
CA TRP A 56 15.60 -9.37 4.99
C TRP A 56 16.53 -10.35 4.25
N ASP A 57 16.29 -10.58 2.97
CA ASP A 57 17.28 -11.22 2.11
C ASP A 57 18.44 -10.20 1.97
N GLU A 58 19.54 -10.47 2.69
CA GLU A 58 20.86 -9.83 2.51
C GLU A 58 21.48 -10.22 1.16
#